data_AF-A0A8T5FW78-F1
#
_entry.id   AF-A0A8T5FW78-F1
#
_cell.length_a   1.000
_cell.length_b   1.000
_cell.length_c   1.000
_cell.angle_alpha   90.00
_cell.angle_beta   90.00
_cell.angle_gamma   90.00
#
_symmetry.space_group_name_H-M   'P 1'
#
loop_
_entity.id
_entity.type
_entity.pdbx_description
1 polymer ?
#
loop_
_entity_poly.entity_id
_entity_poly.type
_entity_poly.pdbx_seq_one_letter_code
_entity_poly.pdbx_strand_id
1 'polypeptide(L)'
;MELEKAVENSHFKRINVSPLVWPGKNLKLQPGDLSQFVPYGESLYGYQENNYKPIIDDPRREPSGGIIYFDNSVSKEDFEGFLRMTNVKYNSKDYAAFIQESYNPVAERYFTQMRLVSKFGLKHLFGALDQNEYDTFKDQDFSIGDALWEFMNVEKNKYGTFFGNPNIDGKMGGDGDWAREQLSFGFMLENEYNSIYRIWSKAWLVTK
;
A
#
# COMPACT_ATOMS: atom_id res chain seq x y z
N MET A 1 -15.12 -17.33 -12.82
CA MET A 1 -14.16 -16.96 -13.89
C MET A 1 -14.61 -15.62 -14.46
N GLU A 2 -14.48 -14.58 -13.65
CA GLU A 2 -14.75 -13.19 -14.01
C GLU A 2 -13.88 -12.32 -13.08
N LEU A 3 -13.33 -11.24 -13.65
CA LEU A 3 -12.58 -10.15 -13.01
C LEU A 3 -11.05 -10.31 -12.86
N GLU A 4 -10.37 -10.75 -13.92
CA GLU A 4 -9.02 -10.25 -14.24
C GLU A 4 -9.12 -9.22 -15.37
N LYS A 5 -9.81 -8.10 -15.12
CA LYS A 5 -9.42 -6.85 -15.79
C LYS A 5 -8.36 -6.23 -14.89
N ALA A 6 -7.11 -6.68 -15.06
CA ALA A 6 -5.98 -5.87 -14.67
C ALA A 6 -6.22 -4.50 -15.31
N VAL A 7 -6.53 -3.52 -14.47
CA VAL A 7 -6.64 -2.12 -14.89
C VAL A 7 -5.32 -1.81 -15.56
N GLU A 8 -5.33 -1.55 -16.87
CA GLU A 8 -4.24 -0.85 -17.54
C GLU A 8 -4.10 0.48 -16.79
N ASN A 9 -3.25 0.49 -15.77
CA ASN A 9 -3.11 1.56 -14.78
C ASN A 9 -2.43 2.76 -15.45
N SER A 10 -3.16 3.42 -16.36
CA SER A 10 -2.68 4.53 -17.18
C SER A 10 -2.26 5.75 -16.35
N HIS A 11 -2.59 5.77 -15.06
CA HIS A 11 -2.29 6.87 -14.14
C HIS A 11 -0.95 6.69 -13.42
N PHE A 12 -0.42 5.46 -13.29
CA PHE A 12 0.85 5.17 -12.61
C PHE A 12 1.98 4.89 -13.61
N LYS A 13 2.09 5.69 -14.67
CA LYS A 13 3.01 5.43 -15.82
C LYS A 13 4.49 5.29 -15.45
N ARG A 14 4.88 5.73 -14.25
CA ARG A 14 6.26 5.74 -13.76
C ARG A 14 6.57 4.64 -12.73
N ILE A 15 5.57 3.85 -12.34
CA ILE A 15 5.73 2.73 -11.42
C ILE A 15 5.43 1.45 -12.21
N ASN A 16 6.37 0.50 -12.25
CA ASN A 16 6.13 -0.78 -12.91
C ASN A 16 5.26 -1.64 -11.98
N VAL A 17 3.96 -1.65 -12.25
CA VAL A 17 2.97 -2.42 -11.48
C VAL A 17 3.03 -3.89 -11.87
N SER A 18 3.23 -4.75 -10.88
CA SER A 18 3.18 -6.20 -11.02
C SER A 18 1.72 -6.71 -10.99
N PRO A 19 1.43 -7.83 -11.66
CA PRO A 19 0.10 -8.45 -11.59
C PRO A 19 -0.22 -8.91 -10.16
N LEU A 20 -1.50 -8.88 -9.79
CA LEU A 20 -1.95 -9.27 -8.43
C LEU A 20 -1.64 -10.75 -8.14
N VAL A 21 -1.74 -11.60 -9.16
CA VAL A 21 -1.31 -13.00 -9.13
C VAL A 21 0.08 -13.09 -9.74
N TRP A 22 1.03 -13.66 -8.99
CA TRP A 22 2.40 -13.79 -9.47
C TRP A 22 2.48 -14.76 -10.67
N PRO A 23 3.09 -14.38 -11.81
CA PRO A 23 3.03 -15.18 -13.02
C PRO A 23 3.70 -16.55 -12.86
N GLY A 24 3.05 -17.58 -13.39
CA GLY A 24 3.64 -18.93 -13.49
C GLY A 24 3.85 -19.66 -12.17
N LYS A 25 3.35 -19.13 -11.03
CA LYS A 25 3.51 -19.77 -9.71
C LYS A 25 2.19 -19.92 -8.96
N ASN A 26 1.95 -21.12 -8.44
CA ASN A 26 0.87 -21.38 -7.50
C ASN A 26 1.37 -21.17 -6.07
N LEU A 27 1.34 -19.93 -5.61
CA LEU A 27 1.82 -19.55 -4.27
C LEU A 27 0.72 -19.74 -3.23
N LYS A 28 1.10 -20.17 -2.01
CA LYS A 28 0.17 -20.25 -0.87
C LYS A 28 -0.41 -18.89 -0.49
N LEU A 29 0.40 -17.84 -0.63
CA LEU A 29 0.04 -16.45 -0.41
C LEU A 29 0.54 -15.64 -1.61
N GLN A 30 -0.36 -14.89 -2.27
CA GLN A 30 0.02 -14.04 -3.40
C GLN A 30 0.53 -12.69 -2.89
N PRO A 31 1.68 -12.19 -3.36
CA PRO A 31 2.21 -10.89 -2.92
C PRO A 31 1.29 -9.72 -3.29
N GLY A 32 0.48 -9.87 -4.35
CA GLY A 32 -0.53 -8.91 -4.76
C GLY A 32 -1.93 -9.16 -4.23
N ASP A 33 -2.15 -10.11 -3.31
CA ASP A 33 -3.44 -10.21 -2.60
C ASP A 33 -3.53 -9.09 -1.56
N LEU A 34 -4.20 -7.99 -1.94
CA LEU A 34 -4.35 -6.80 -1.11
C LEU A 34 -5.58 -6.86 -0.20
N SER A 35 -6.35 -7.96 -0.21
CA SER A 35 -7.51 -8.14 0.66
C SER A 35 -7.14 -8.45 2.11
N GLN A 36 -5.90 -8.91 2.35
CA GLN A 36 -5.42 -9.34 3.66
C GLN A 36 -4.12 -8.62 4.02
N PHE A 37 -3.81 -8.50 5.32
CA PHE A 37 -2.47 -8.11 5.76
C PHE A 37 -1.51 -9.30 5.60
N VAL A 38 -0.27 -9.01 5.23
CA VAL A 38 0.79 -10.01 5.21
C VAL A 38 1.11 -10.44 6.64
N PRO A 39 1.31 -11.74 6.94
CA PRO A 39 1.66 -12.18 8.28
C PRO A 39 3.01 -11.62 8.75
N TYR A 40 3.16 -11.49 10.07
CA TYR A 40 4.43 -11.14 10.71
C TYR A 40 5.36 -12.34 10.83
N GLY A 41 6.66 -12.07 10.94
CA GLY A 41 7.70 -13.07 11.27
C GLY A 41 8.44 -13.67 10.08
N GLU A 42 9.48 -14.45 10.41
CA GLU A 42 10.37 -15.12 9.46
C GLU A 42 9.84 -16.51 9.09
N SER A 43 10.03 -16.92 7.83
CA SER A 43 9.76 -18.29 7.39
C SER A 43 10.59 -19.34 8.15
N LEU A 44 11.71 -18.96 8.78
CA LEU A 44 12.57 -19.84 9.57
C LEU A 44 12.09 -20.09 11.02
N TYR A 45 11.41 -19.13 11.65
CA TYR A 45 10.99 -19.19 13.07
C TYR A 45 9.47 -19.26 13.27
N GLY A 46 8.71 -19.30 12.19
CA GLY A 46 7.26 -19.49 12.19
C GLY A 46 6.50 -18.20 11.91
N TYR A 47 5.48 -18.32 11.06
CA TYR A 47 4.50 -17.25 10.80
C TYR A 47 3.80 -16.87 12.10
N GLN A 48 3.72 -15.58 12.39
CA GLN A 48 2.86 -15.05 13.43
C GLN A 48 1.54 -14.60 12.78
N GLU A 49 0.43 -15.09 13.33
CA GLU A 49 -0.90 -14.65 12.88
C GLU A 49 -1.07 -13.16 13.14
N ASN A 50 -1.69 -12.47 12.18
CA ASN A 50 -2.09 -11.09 12.35
C ASN A 50 -3.24 -11.04 13.35
N ASN A 51 -2.93 -10.59 14.56
CA ASN A 51 -3.91 -10.35 15.60
C ASN A 51 -3.97 -8.85 15.85
N TYR A 52 -5.19 -8.32 16.01
CA TYR A 52 -5.46 -6.89 16.03
C TYR A 52 -5.34 -6.30 17.45
N LYS A 53 -4.52 -6.88 18.33
CA LYS A 53 -4.34 -6.38 19.70
C LYS A 53 -3.09 -5.51 19.74
N PRO A 54 -3.24 -4.17 19.73
CA PRO A 54 -2.15 -3.24 19.42
C PRO A 54 -0.96 -3.28 20.38
N ILE A 55 -1.13 -3.79 21.60
CA ILE A 55 -0.08 -3.87 22.62
C ILE A 55 0.44 -5.30 22.80
N ILE A 56 -0.45 -6.29 22.75
CA ILE A 56 -0.08 -7.70 23.01
C ILE A 56 0.64 -8.30 21.80
N ASP A 57 0.28 -7.84 20.60
CA ASP A 57 0.83 -8.31 19.34
C ASP A 57 1.98 -7.42 18.84
N ASP A 58 2.55 -6.59 19.72
CA ASP A 58 3.80 -5.88 19.45
C ASP A 58 4.89 -6.92 19.08
N PRO A 59 5.51 -6.82 17.89
CA PRO A 59 6.44 -7.85 17.45
C PRO A 59 7.66 -7.83 18.35
N ARG A 60 7.96 -8.99 18.92
CA ARG A 60 9.03 -9.14 19.91
C ARG A 60 10.44 -8.85 19.36
N ARG A 61 10.62 -8.80 18.05
CA ARG A 61 11.94 -8.83 17.39
C ARG A 61 12.12 -7.82 16.26
N GLU A 62 11.06 -7.17 15.82
CA GLU A 62 11.07 -6.32 14.62
C GLU A 62 10.19 -5.10 14.87
N PRO A 63 10.56 -3.90 14.39
CA PRO A 63 9.61 -2.80 14.33
C PRO A 63 8.44 -3.21 13.44
N SER A 64 7.22 -3.26 13.97
CA SER A 64 6.02 -3.24 13.12
C SER A 64 5.21 -1.98 13.36
N GLY A 65 4.53 -1.54 12.30
CA GLY A 65 3.74 -0.33 12.36
C GLY A 65 2.28 -0.63 12.66
N GLY A 66 1.67 0.24 13.46
CA GLY A 66 0.23 0.44 13.44
C GLY A 66 -0.21 1.12 12.14
N ILE A 67 -1.52 1.22 11.96
CA ILE A 67 -2.12 1.98 10.86
C ILE A 67 -2.06 3.47 11.19
N ILE A 68 -1.49 4.26 10.30
CA ILE A 68 -1.41 5.72 10.43
C ILE A 68 -2.26 6.36 9.35
N TYR A 69 -3.07 7.33 9.77
CA TYR A 69 -3.99 8.07 8.94
C TYR A 69 -3.57 9.54 8.92
N PHE A 70 -3.46 10.14 7.73
CA PHE A 70 -3.08 11.54 7.56
C PHE A 70 -3.84 12.17 6.39
N ASP A 71 -4.01 13.50 6.43
CA ASP A 71 -4.75 14.24 5.40
C ASP A 71 -3.92 14.45 4.11
N ASN A 72 -4.51 15.08 3.11
CA ASN A 72 -3.84 15.35 1.83
C ASN A 72 -2.90 16.58 1.83
N SER A 73 -2.78 17.31 2.95
CA SER A 73 -1.97 18.53 3.06
C SER A 73 -0.50 18.26 3.41
N VAL A 74 -0.13 17.01 3.70
CA VAL A 74 1.24 16.61 4.02
C VAL A 74 2.23 17.04 2.93
N SER A 75 3.34 17.66 3.36
CA SER A 75 4.47 18.04 2.49
C SER A 75 5.32 16.82 2.13
N LYS A 76 6.15 16.93 1.08
CA LYS A 76 7.06 15.82 0.72
C LYS A 76 8.10 15.61 1.82
N GLU A 77 8.61 16.70 2.36
CA GLU A 77 9.64 16.73 3.39
C GLU A 77 9.17 16.05 4.68
N ASP A 78 7.95 16.36 5.14
CA ASP A 78 7.36 15.73 6.32
C ASP A 78 7.08 14.25 6.08
N PHE A 79 6.59 13.89 4.88
CA PHE A 79 6.34 12.50 4.53
C PHE A 79 7.64 11.69 4.48
N GLU A 80 8.70 12.20 3.88
CA GLU A 80 10.02 11.56 3.91
C GLU A 80 10.59 11.46 5.34
N GLY A 81 10.36 12.48 6.17
CA GLY A 81 10.67 12.44 7.61
C GLY A 81 9.96 11.30 8.32
N PHE A 82 8.66 11.15 8.06
CA PHE A 82 7.84 10.05 8.56
C PHE A 82 8.36 8.68 8.12
N LEU A 83 8.70 8.50 6.83
CA LEU A 83 9.26 7.25 6.32
C LEU A 83 10.59 6.89 7.02
N ARG A 84 11.45 7.89 7.29
CA ARG A 84 12.69 7.68 8.06
C ARG A 84 12.41 7.26 9.50
N MET A 85 11.47 7.92 10.17
CA MET A 85 11.11 7.62 11.57
C MET A 85 10.53 6.21 11.75
N THR A 86 9.89 5.68 10.71
CA THR A 86 9.27 4.34 10.70
C THR A 86 10.17 3.26 10.11
N ASN A 87 11.46 3.55 9.91
CA ASN A 87 12.46 2.64 9.34
C ASN A 87 12.10 2.09 7.95
N VAL A 88 11.28 2.80 7.18
CA VAL A 88 11.01 2.44 5.78
C VAL A 88 12.30 2.61 5.00
N LYS A 89 12.67 1.59 4.21
CA LYS A 89 13.82 1.64 3.29
C LYS A 89 13.51 2.51 2.06
N TYR A 90 13.15 3.77 2.28
CA TYR A 90 12.54 4.63 1.27
C TYR A 90 13.42 4.92 0.04
N ASN A 91 14.75 4.74 0.14
CA ASN A 91 15.68 4.88 -0.99
C ASN A 91 15.85 3.60 -1.84
N SER A 92 15.30 2.45 -1.40
CA SER A 92 15.40 1.19 -2.14
C SER A 92 14.60 1.24 -3.45
N LYS A 93 15.10 0.55 -4.47
CA LYS A 93 14.47 0.37 -5.79
C LYS A 93 14.17 -1.09 -6.12
N ASP A 94 14.64 -2.02 -5.30
CA ASP A 94 14.51 -3.46 -5.50
C ASP A 94 13.17 -3.97 -4.94
N TYR A 95 12.06 -3.56 -5.56
CA TYR A 95 10.71 -3.93 -5.11
C TYR A 95 9.74 -4.20 -6.27
N ALA A 96 8.69 -4.96 -5.98
CA ALA A 96 7.48 -5.03 -6.79
C ALA A 96 6.38 -4.15 -6.20
N ALA A 97 5.63 -3.45 -7.05
CA ALA A 97 4.46 -2.67 -6.67
C ALA A 97 3.19 -3.38 -7.12
N PHE A 98 2.19 -3.46 -6.25
CA PHE A 98 0.87 -4.02 -6.54
C PHE A 98 -0.16 -2.94 -6.24
N ILE A 99 -1.06 -2.68 -7.19
CA ILE A 99 -2.06 -1.62 -7.07
C ILE A 99 -3.45 -2.21 -7.35
N GLN A 100 -4.42 -1.84 -6.51
CA GLN A 100 -5.81 -2.22 -6.67
C GLN A 100 -6.73 -1.03 -6.39
N GLU A 101 -7.65 -0.77 -7.31
CA GLU A 101 -8.79 0.13 -7.06
C GLU A 101 -9.92 -0.64 -6.37
N SER A 102 -10.65 0.04 -5.49
CA SER A 102 -11.81 -0.50 -4.82
C SER A 102 -12.98 -0.67 -5.80
N TYR A 103 -13.70 -1.79 -5.69
CA TYR A 103 -14.94 -2.00 -6.43
C TYR A 103 -16.13 -1.33 -5.74
N ASN A 104 -16.11 -1.32 -4.40
CA ASN A 104 -17.11 -0.64 -3.58
C ASN A 104 -16.43 0.18 -2.48
N PRO A 105 -16.04 1.45 -2.77
CA PRO A 105 -15.30 2.28 -1.83
C PRO A 105 -15.98 2.47 -0.48
N VAL A 106 -17.31 2.54 -0.43
CA VAL A 106 -18.08 2.71 0.81
C VAL A 106 -17.92 1.49 1.73
N ALA A 107 -18.04 0.27 1.17
CA ALA A 107 -17.92 -0.96 1.94
C ALA A 107 -16.46 -1.28 2.29
N GLU A 108 -15.55 -1.07 1.35
CA GLU A 108 -14.12 -1.41 1.46
C GLU A 108 -13.30 -0.31 2.16
N ARG A 109 -13.86 0.90 2.27
CA ARG A 109 -13.30 2.07 2.98
C ARG A 109 -11.98 2.61 2.42
N TYR A 110 -11.69 2.37 1.15
CA TYR A 110 -10.58 2.98 0.41
C TYR A 110 -10.98 3.23 -1.06
N PHE A 111 -10.23 4.08 -1.78
CA PHE A 111 -10.39 4.28 -3.22
C PHE A 111 -9.38 3.45 -4.00
N THR A 112 -8.10 3.67 -3.75
CA THR A 112 -6.99 2.92 -4.32
C THR A 112 -6.06 2.48 -3.20
N GLN A 113 -5.46 1.31 -3.32
CA GLN A 113 -4.38 0.88 -2.44
C GLN A 113 -3.17 0.41 -3.25
N MET A 114 -1.98 0.61 -2.69
CA MET A 114 -0.72 0.14 -3.22
C MET A 114 0.08 -0.57 -2.14
N ARG A 115 0.57 -1.78 -2.46
CA ARG A 115 1.55 -2.51 -1.66
C ARG A 115 2.87 -2.57 -2.39
N LEU A 116 3.95 -2.27 -1.67
CA LEU A 116 5.32 -2.44 -2.12
C LEU A 116 5.92 -3.62 -1.38
N VAL A 117 6.53 -4.56 -2.12
CA VAL A 117 7.17 -5.76 -1.57
C VAL A 117 8.60 -5.79 -2.06
N SER A 118 9.57 -5.78 -1.15
CA SER A 118 10.98 -5.91 -1.54
C SER A 118 11.26 -7.23 -2.27
N LYS A 119 12.29 -7.22 -3.10
CA LYS A 119 12.87 -8.39 -3.75
C LYS A 119 13.18 -9.51 -2.75
N PHE A 120 13.67 -9.16 -1.56
CA PHE A 120 13.89 -10.10 -0.46
C PHE A 120 12.59 -10.76 0.01
N GLY A 121 11.54 -9.96 0.27
CA GLY A 121 10.23 -10.46 0.66
C GLY A 121 9.60 -11.37 -0.41
N LEU A 122 9.69 -10.98 -1.68
CA LEU A 122 9.20 -11.80 -2.80
C LEU A 122 9.81 -13.20 -2.79
N LYS A 123 11.11 -13.33 -2.55
CA LYS A 123 11.77 -14.63 -2.47
C LYS A 123 11.47 -15.39 -1.19
N HIS A 124 11.72 -14.78 -0.04
CA HIS A 124 11.82 -15.50 1.22
C HIS A 124 10.50 -15.66 1.97
N LEU A 125 9.55 -14.73 1.76
CA LEU A 125 8.23 -14.81 2.37
C LEU A 125 7.21 -15.45 1.43
N PHE A 126 7.16 -14.99 0.18
CA PHE A 126 6.15 -15.42 -0.78
C PHE A 126 6.59 -16.63 -1.63
N GLY A 127 7.89 -16.89 -1.78
CA GLY A 127 8.39 -17.89 -2.73
C GLY A 127 8.13 -17.50 -4.20
N ALA A 128 7.87 -16.21 -4.45
CA ALA A 128 7.55 -15.66 -5.77
C ALA A 128 8.77 -15.64 -6.69
N LEU A 129 9.99 -15.55 -6.16
CA LEU A 129 11.23 -15.60 -6.93
C LEU A 129 12.03 -16.87 -6.62
N ASP A 130 12.51 -17.55 -7.65
CA ASP A 130 13.59 -18.53 -7.51
C ASP A 130 14.96 -17.82 -7.40
N GLN A 131 16.05 -18.59 -7.32
CA GLN A 131 17.39 -18.01 -7.19
C GLN A 131 17.79 -17.16 -8.40
N ASN A 132 17.50 -17.62 -9.61
CA ASN A 132 17.89 -16.92 -10.83
C ASN A 132 17.03 -15.67 -11.05
N GLU A 133 15.71 -15.77 -10.83
CA GLU A 133 14.79 -14.63 -10.86
C GLU A 133 15.15 -13.60 -9.80
N TYR A 134 15.60 -14.03 -8.63
CA TYR A 134 16.14 -13.14 -7.62
C TYR A 134 17.38 -12.43 -8.16
N ASP A 135 18.42 -13.14 -8.60
CA ASP A 135 19.67 -12.51 -9.03
C ASP A 135 19.48 -11.53 -10.21
N THR A 136 18.49 -11.79 -11.06
CA THR A 136 18.16 -10.98 -12.25
C THR A 136 16.97 -10.02 -12.06
N PHE A 137 16.39 -9.94 -10.86
CA PHE A 137 15.27 -9.06 -10.57
C PHE A 137 15.65 -7.60 -10.86
N LYS A 138 14.86 -6.94 -11.72
CA LYS A 138 15.12 -5.57 -12.13
C LYS A 138 14.64 -4.58 -11.08
N ASP A 139 15.48 -3.58 -10.82
CA ASP A 139 15.08 -2.43 -10.01
C ASP A 139 13.99 -1.60 -10.70
N GLN A 140 13.19 -0.93 -9.88
CA GLN A 140 12.22 0.07 -10.31
C GLN A 140 12.93 1.37 -10.68
N ASP A 141 12.30 2.17 -11.53
CA ASP A 141 12.83 3.50 -11.86
C ASP A 141 12.77 4.43 -10.63
N PHE A 142 11.72 4.28 -9.82
CA PHE A 142 11.48 5.03 -8.60
C PHE A 142 12.02 4.32 -7.37
N SER A 143 12.42 5.13 -6.38
CA SER A 143 12.61 4.64 -5.03
C SER A 143 11.26 4.34 -4.38
N ILE A 144 11.23 3.54 -3.32
CA ILE A 144 10.04 3.28 -2.52
C ILE A 144 9.38 4.60 -2.06
N GLY A 145 10.17 5.56 -1.59
CA GLY A 145 9.69 6.87 -1.15
C GLY A 145 9.06 7.67 -2.30
N ASP A 146 9.71 7.70 -3.46
CA ASP A 146 9.17 8.39 -4.64
C ASP A 146 7.91 7.71 -5.17
N ALA A 147 7.82 6.38 -5.13
CA ALA A 147 6.61 5.66 -5.54
C ALA A 147 5.43 5.92 -4.59
N LEU A 148 5.66 5.90 -3.28
CA LEU A 148 4.64 6.25 -2.29
C LEU A 148 4.18 7.71 -2.45
N TRP A 149 5.11 8.64 -2.72
CA TRP A 149 4.78 10.04 -2.98
C TRP A 149 4.00 10.21 -4.29
N GLU A 150 4.43 9.55 -5.37
CA GLU A 150 3.74 9.57 -6.65
C GLU A 150 2.32 9.01 -6.53
N PHE A 151 2.14 7.96 -5.72
CA PHE A 151 0.81 7.44 -5.43
C PHE A 151 -0.11 8.52 -4.86
N MET A 152 0.36 9.28 -3.88
CA MET A 152 -0.43 10.37 -3.32
C MET A 152 -0.71 11.47 -4.34
N ASN A 153 0.25 11.81 -5.21
CA ASN A 153 0.03 12.83 -6.25
C ASN A 153 -1.01 12.39 -7.27
N VAL A 154 -0.97 11.13 -7.71
CA VAL A 154 -1.97 10.57 -8.63
C VAL A 154 -3.37 10.67 -8.02
N GLU A 155 -3.51 10.28 -6.74
CA GLU A 155 -4.79 10.34 -6.04
C GLU A 155 -5.26 11.78 -5.77
N LYS A 156 -4.35 12.70 -5.41
CA LYS A 156 -4.64 14.15 -5.29
C LYS A 156 -5.13 14.74 -6.62
N ASN A 157 -4.53 14.34 -7.74
CA ASN A 157 -4.98 14.77 -9.07
C ASN A 157 -6.34 14.18 -9.44
N LYS A 158 -6.62 12.93 -9.03
CA LYS A 158 -7.89 12.23 -9.31
C LYS A 158 -9.06 12.79 -8.50
N TYR A 159 -8.87 13.03 -7.20
CA TYR A 159 -9.95 13.37 -6.25
C TYR A 159 -9.92 14.82 -5.75
N GLY A 160 -8.84 15.55 -5.99
CA GLY A 160 -8.65 16.91 -5.49
C GLY A 160 -8.12 16.97 -4.06
N THR A 161 -7.82 18.19 -3.61
CA THR A 161 -7.15 18.47 -2.32
C THR A 161 -7.97 19.35 -1.37
N PHE A 162 -9.16 19.80 -1.78
CA PHE A 162 -9.99 20.72 -1.00
C PHE A 162 -11.39 20.15 -0.74
N PHE A 163 -12.08 20.67 0.28
CA PHE A 163 -13.45 20.27 0.62
C PHE A 163 -14.46 20.66 -0.45
N GLY A 164 -15.43 19.78 -0.72
CA GLY A 164 -16.44 20.02 -1.75
C GLY A 164 -15.89 19.90 -3.16
N ASN A 165 -14.84 19.09 -3.34
CA ASN A 165 -14.34 18.78 -4.67
C ASN A 165 -15.34 17.82 -5.34
N PRO A 166 -15.88 18.14 -6.53
CA PRO A 166 -16.89 17.31 -7.17
C PRO A 166 -16.37 15.92 -7.56
N ASN A 167 -15.04 15.72 -7.60
CA ASN A 167 -14.45 14.42 -7.90
C ASN A 167 -14.47 13.46 -6.69
N ILE A 168 -14.65 13.96 -5.47
CA ILE A 168 -14.73 13.14 -4.26
C ILE A 168 -16.14 13.10 -3.67
N ASP A 169 -16.91 14.18 -3.79
CA ASP A 169 -18.21 14.33 -3.14
C ASP A 169 -19.19 13.17 -3.44
N GLY A 170 -19.79 12.64 -2.37
CA GLY A 170 -20.73 11.53 -2.36
C GLY A 170 -20.10 10.14 -2.50
N LYS A 171 -18.78 10.01 -2.65
CA LYS A 171 -18.15 8.70 -2.94
C LYS A 171 -17.95 7.81 -1.73
N MET A 172 -18.05 8.34 -0.52
CA MET A 172 -17.93 7.63 0.76
C MET A 172 -19.14 7.89 1.67
N GLY A 173 -20.24 8.43 1.13
CA GLY A 173 -21.50 8.68 1.84
C GLY A 173 -21.65 10.09 2.44
N GLY A 174 -20.75 11.02 2.11
CA GLY A 174 -20.93 12.44 2.44
C GLY A 174 -22.13 13.05 1.73
N ASP A 175 -22.83 13.95 2.42
CA ASP A 175 -23.99 14.67 1.88
C ASP A 175 -23.62 16.06 1.32
N GLY A 176 -22.35 16.44 1.41
CA GLY A 176 -21.81 17.72 0.96
C GLY A 176 -22.13 18.91 1.87
N ASP A 177 -23.03 18.75 2.84
CA ASP A 177 -23.56 19.85 3.65
C ASP A 177 -23.17 19.72 5.13
N TRP A 178 -23.48 18.56 5.74
CA TRP A 178 -23.14 18.23 7.12
C TRP A 178 -21.90 17.34 7.23
N ALA A 179 -21.72 16.40 6.30
CA ALA A 179 -20.57 15.51 6.22
C ALA A 179 -19.85 15.74 4.90
N ARG A 180 -18.75 16.50 4.95
CA ARG A 180 -17.93 16.80 3.78
C ARG A 180 -16.81 15.78 3.63
N GLU A 181 -16.50 15.45 2.39
CA GLU A 181 -15.46 14.50 2.07
C GLU A 181 -14.16 15.22 1.73
N GLN A 182 -13.07 14.70 2.29
CA GLN A 182 -11.71 15.14 1.96
C GLN A 182 -10.82 13.93 1.71
N LEU A 183 -10.05 14.00 0.63
CA LEU A 183 -9.05 12.99 0.33
C LEU A 183 -8.07 12.89 1.50
N SER A 184 -7.86 11.67 1.96
CA SER A 184 -6.94 11.33 3.04
C SER A 184 -6.24 10.02 2.70
N PHE A 185 -5.17 9.73 3.43
CA PHE A 185 -4.35 8.56 3.19
C PHE A 185 -4.21 7.73 4.46
N GLY A 186 -4.11 6.42 4.27
CA GLY A 186 -3.65 5.49 5.29
C GLY A 186 -2.32 4.86 4.86
N PHE A 187 -1.47 4.60 5.84
CA PHE A 187 -0.18 3.93 5.64
C PHE A 187 0.04 2.85 6.71
N MET A 188 0.72 1.78 6.33
CA MET A 188 1.12 0.70 7.23
C MET A 188 2.47 0.10 6.80
N LEU A 189 3.32 -0.14 7.80
CA LEU A 189 4.47 -1.05 7.71
C LEU A 189 3.97 -2.47 8.00
N GLU A 190 3.64 -3.22 6.95
CA GLU A 190 3.05 -4.56 7.10
C GLU A 190 4.04 -5.59 7.61
N ASN A 191 5.29 -5.56 7.15
CA ASN A 191 6.34 -6.48 7.56
C ASN A 191 7.71 -5.83 7.30
N GLU A 192 8.40 -5.42 8.35
CA GLU A 192 9.65 -4.64 8.24
C GLU A 192 10.81 -5.49 7.72
N TYR A 193 10.96 -6.71 8.25
CA TYR A 193 12.00 -7.65 7.86
C TYR A 193 11.97 -7.95 6.37
N ASN A 194 10.77 -8.21 5.83
CA ASN A 194 10.56 -8.42 4.40
C ASN A 194 10.33 -7.12 3.62
N SER A 195 10.40 -5.97 4.29
CA SER A 195 10.26 -4.63 3.74
C SER A 195 9.01 -4.50 2.87
N ILE A 196 7.86 -4.71 3.51
CA ILE A 196 6.52 -4.66 2.93
C ILE A 196 5.77 -3.47 3.51
N TYR A 197 5.34 -2.59 2.62
CA TYR A 197 4.68 -1.33 2.96
C TYR A 197 3.36 -1.23 2.21
N ARG A 198 2.35 -0.64 2.83
CA ARG A 198 1.08 -0.34 2.18
C ARG A 198 0.69 1.11 2.36
N ILE A 199 0.18 1.71 1.29
CA ILE A 199 -0.50 3.01 1.30
C ILE A 199 -1.85 2.87 0.62
N TRP A 200 -2.84 3.63 1.07
CA TRP A 200 -4.14 3.70 0.41
C TRP A 200 -4.76 5.07 0.55
N SER A 201 -5.58 5.45 -0.41
CA SER A 201 -6.40 6.66 -0.38
C SER A 201 -7.81 6.35 0.10
N LYS A 202 -8.46 7.33 0.71
CA LYS A 202 -9.88 7.27 1.11
C LYS A 202 -10.43 8.67 1.26
N ALA A 203 -11.75 8.81 1.44
CA ALA A 203 -12.29 10.04 2.01
C ALA A 203 -12.36 9.95 3.54
N TRP A 204 -12.07 11.06 4.21
CA TRP A 204 -12.57 11.30 5.56
C TRP A 204 -13.86 12.09 5.50
N LEU A 205 -14.82 11.69 6.32
CA LEU A 205 -16.01 12.48 6.59
C LEU A 205 -15.67 13.48 7.68
N VAL A 206 -15.61 14.75 7.31
CA VAL A 206 -15.43 15.86 8.23
C VAL A 206 -16.81 16.47 8.46
N THR A 207 -17.33 16.30 9.67
CA THR A 207 -18.57 16.95 10.09
C THR A 207 -18.27 18.36 10.57
N LYS A 208 -19.17 19.30 10.28
CA LYS A 208 -19.15 20.63 10.89
C LYS A 208 -19.47 20.56 12.39
#